data_AF-A0AAP2WM48-F1
#
_entry.id   AF-A0AAP2WM48-F1
#
_cell.length_a   1.000
_cell.length_b   1.000
_cell.length_c   1.000
_cell.angle_alpha   90.00
_cell.angle_beta   90.00
_cell.angle_gamma   90.00
#
_symmetry.space_group_name_H-M   'P 1'
#
loop_
_entity.id
_entity.type
_entity.pdbx_description
1 polymer ?
#
loop_
_entity_poly.entity_id
_entity_poly.type
_entity_poly.pdbx_seq_one_letter_code
_entity_poly.pdbx_strand_id
1 'polypeptide(L)'
;MKWFYDLKISTKLISSFLVVLALTAGMGVFAILQLGSVNQAAQDIRGNWMPSMRAAAGMRFFAANYRLKENRNISTDVVEEKAQAEREAVESRQQFETRLGTYEQQLSNEADRQLLADVKSAWSAYLAASQQLFELSRQNQEAQARSLLRGESKVHFDELTNRLQKMIELNDAGATVAGDHGTALYENARLSIIAVLVVALLIGLCLALFIARIISHPLRQAAAAAEQLAEGNLNAHIDSGAKDETGMVLNAMRNMVGKLAHIIGEVRNAADNLASASEQVSATAQSMSQATSEQAASVEETSASVEQMSASINQNTENAKVTDGMASKAAKEATEGGESVQQTVVAMKKIAQRISIIDDIAYQTNLLALNAAIEAARAGEHGKG
;
A
#
# COMPACT_ATOMS: atom_id res chain seq x y z
N MET A 1 -1.15 18.05 -13.35
CA MET A 1 -0.44 17.39 -12.22
C MET A 1 -0.69 15.87 -12.09
N LYS A 2 -1.52 15.20 -12.92
CA LYS A 2 -1.75 13.74 -12.81
C LYS A 2 -0.47 12.88 -12.90
N TRP A 3 0.50 13.32 -13.71
CA TRP A 3 1.80 12.66 -13.83
C TRP A 3 2.48 12.40 -12.47
N PHE A 4 2.46 13.36 -11.53
CA PHE A 4 3.10 13.17 -10.23
C PHE A 4 2.35 12.15 -9.36
N TYR A 5 1.01 12.10 -9.45
CA TYR A 5 0.20 11.12 -8.73
C TYR A 5 0.41 9.69 -9.23
N ASP A 6 0.78 9.51 -10.50
CA ASP A 6 1.06 8.21 -11.11
C ASP A 6 2.50 7.72 -10.90
N LEU A 7 3.37 8.52 -10.28
CA LEU A 7 4.73 8.10 -9.93
C LEU A 7 4.73 7.08 -8.79
N LYS A 8 5.71 6.19 -8.82
CA LYS A 8 6.00 5.26 -7.72
C LYS A 8 6.20 6.02 -6.41
N ILE A 9 5.78 5.43 -5.29
CA ILE A 9 5.95 5.99 -3.94
C ILE A 9 7.43 6.31 -3.66
N SER A 10 8.33 5.41 -4.05
CA SER A 10 9.78 5.62 -3.88
C SER A 10 10.26 6.85 -4.65
N THR A 11 9.80 7.05 -5.89
CA THR A 11 10.14 8.23 -6.70
C THR A 11 9.59 9.52 -6.11
N LYS A 12 8.36 9.51 -5.57
CA LYS A 12 7.77 10.66 -4.85
C LYS A 12 8.59 11.04 -3.61
N LEU A 13 8.96 10.05 -2.79
CA LEU A 13 9.77 10.27 -1.60
C LEU A 13 11.16 10.78 -1.97
N ILE A 14 11.88 10.08 -2.86
CA ILE A 14 13.24 10.46 -3.27
C ILE A 14 13.26 11.88 -3.86
N SER A 15 12.32 12.21 -4.75
CA SER A 15 12.26 13.56 -5.34
C SER A 15 12.01 14.64 -4.27
N SER A 16 11.12 14.39 -3.31
CA SER A 16 10.89 15.35 -2.21
C SER A 16 12.11 15.51 -1.30
N PHE A 17 12.79 14.41 -0.94
CA PHE A 17 14.02 14.46 -0.16
C PHE A 17 15.14 15.17 -0.92
N LEU A 18 15.26 14.94 -2.25
CA LEU A 18 16.22 15.64 -3.09
C LEU A 18 15.95 17.15 -3.12
N VAL A 19 14.68 17.58 -3.19
CA VAL A 19 14.33 19.00 -3.11
C VAL A 19 14.74 19.59 -1.75
N VAL A 20 14.46 18.90 -0.64
CA VAL A 20 14.85 19.36 0.70
C VAL A 20 16.39 19.40 0.85
N LEU A 21 17.09 18.40 0.33
CA LEU A 21 18.56 18.36 0.34
C LEU A 21 19.16 19.48 -0.53
N ALA A 22 18.60 19.74 -1.71
CA ALA A 22 19.03 20.83 -2.58
C ALA A 22 18.81 22.20 -1.93
N LEU A 23 17.66 22.40 -1.27
CA LEU A 23 17.39 23.62 -0.49
C LEU A 23 18.38 23.77 0.67
N THR A 24 18.68 22.68 1.38
CA THR A 24 19.64 22.69 2.49
C THR A 24 21.06 23.00 2.00
N ALA A 25 21.48 22.37 0.89
CA ALA A 25 22.78 22.65 0.27
C ALA A 25 22.86 24.10 -0.22
N GLY A 26 21.83 24.60 -0.89
CA GLY A 26 21.73 25.98 -1.36
C GLY A 26 21.81 26.98 -0.20
N MET A 27 21.10 26.72 0.91
CA MET A 27 21.19 27.52 2.12
C MET A 27 22.60 27.48 2.73
N GLY A 28 23.24 26.32 2.77
CA GLY A 28 24.62 26.17 3.25
C GLY A 28 25.61 26.99 2.43
N VAL A 29 25.54 26.89 1.11
CA VAL A 29 26.37 27.69 0.19
C VAL A 29 26.12 29.19 0.39
N PHE A 30 24.84 29.60 0.44
CA PHE A 30 24.47 30.99 0.67
C PHE A 30 25.01 31.54 2.01
N ALA A 31 24.92 30.76 3.09
CA ALA A 31 25.46 31.14 4.40
C ALA A 31 26.99 31.29 4.38
N ILE A 32 27.69 30.38 3.70
CA ILE A 32 29.15 30.44 3.55
C ILE A 32 29.56 31.70 2.77
N LEU A 33 28.87 32.02 1.68
CA LEU A 33 29.14 33.23 0.89
C LEU A 33 28.97 34.50 1.73
N GLN A 34 27.90 34.59 2.52
CA GLN A 34 27.65 35.74 3.39
C GLN A 34 28.67 35.87 4.53
N LEU A 35 29.07 34.75 5.15
CA LEU A 35 30.15 34.75 6.14
C LEU A 35 31.49 35.18 5.52
N GLY A 36 31.72 34.83 4.26
CA GLY A 36 32.87 35.31 3.48
C GLY A 36 32.91 36.83 3.37
N SER A 37 31.77 37.48 3.08
CA SER A 37 31.67 38.94 3.02
C SER A 37 31.92 39.61 4.37
N VAL A 38 31.40 39.04 5.46
CA VAL A 38 31.68 39.55 6.83
C VAL A 38 33.17 39.41 7.16
N ASN A 39 33.78 38.28 6.81
CA ASN A 39 35.20 38.04 7.03
C ASN A 39 36.09 39.00 6.20
N GLN A 40 35.66 39.39 4.99
CA GLN A 40 36.38 40.36 4.17
C GLN A 40 36.49 41.73 4.86
N ALA A 41 35.39 42.23 5.44
CA ALA A 41 35.42 43.51 6.18
C ALA A 41 36.41 43.46 7.36
N ALA A 42 36.46 42.32 8.08
CA ALA A 42 37.45 42.12 9.14
C ALA A 42 38.89 42.05 8.60
N GLN A 43 39.10 41.46 7.42
CA GLN A 43 40.41 41.45 6.77
C GLN A 43 40.85 42.85 6.32
N ASP A 44 39.94 43.70 5.84
CA ASP A 44 40.28 45.07 5.44
C ASP A 44 40.75 45.90 6.65
N ILE A 45 40.09 45.75 7.81
CA ILE A 45 40.55 46.39 9.06
C ILE A 45 41.93 45.87 9.46
N ARG A 46 42.13 44.55 9.43
CA ARG A 46 43.38 43.92 9.86
C ARG A 46 44.55 44.16 8.91
N GLY A 47 44.28 44.20 7.61
CA GLY A 47 45.29 44.22 6.54
C GLY A 47 45.63 45.63 6.06
N ASN A 48 44.72 46.59 6.19
CA ASN A 48 44.92 47.96 5.74
C ASN A 48 44.82 48.97 6.90
N TRP A 49 43.61 49.18 7.44
CA TRP A 49 43.36 50.30 8.35
C TRP A 49 44.19 50.27 9.65
N MET A 50 44.26 49.11 10.32
CA MET A 50 44.98 48.97 11.58
C MET A 50 46.51 49.11 11.41
N PRO A 51 47.16 48.46 10.42
CA PRO A 51 48.55 48.73 10.08
C PRO A 51 48.84 50.20 9.74
N SER A 52 48.02 50.85 8.91
CA SER A 52 48.20 52.27 8.52
C SER A 52 48.12 53.20 9.72
N MET A 53 47.12 53.00 10.59
CA MET A 53 46.98 53.75 11.84
C MET A 53 48.20 53.56 12.76
N ARG A 54 48.69 52.33 12.92
CA ARG A 54 49.90 52.04 13.71
C ARG A 54 51.15 52.67 13.12
N ALA A 55 51.28 52.69 11.79
CA ALA A 55 52.39 53.34 11.11
C ALA A 55 52.35 54.86 11.30
N ALA A 56 51.19 55.50 11.15
CA ALA A 56 51.03 56.94 11.38
C ALA A 56 51.27 57.34 12.85
N ALA A 57 50.74 56.58 13.81
CA ALA A 57 51.01 56.77 15.24
C ALA A 57 52.50 56.58 15.56
N GLY A 58 53.14 55.58 14.95
CA GLY A 58 54.57 55.33 15.05
C GLY A 58 55.41 56.49 14.50
N MET A 59 55.06 57.03 13.33
CA MET A 59 55.70 58.23 12.77
C MET A 59 55.60 59.41 13.74
N ARG A 60 54.41 59.68 14.30
CA ARG A 60 54.22 60.75 15.28
C ARG A 60 55.09 60.54 16.54
N PHE A 61 55.16 59.31 17.04
CA PHE A 61 56.00 58.96 18.19
C PHE A 61 57.50 59.17 17.92
N PHE A 62 58.00 58.69 16.78
CA PHE A 62 59.42 58.83 16.43
C PHE A 62 59.82 60.26 16.07
N ALA A 63 58.91 61.04 15.47
CA ALA A 63 59.13 62.48 15.30
C ALA A 63 59.25 63.20 16.65
N ALA A 64 58.38 62.89 17.62
CA ALA A 64 58.47 63.46 18.97
C ALA A 64 59.75 63.05 19.71
N ASN A 65 60.17 61.78 19.60
CA ASN A 65 61.44 61.32 20.15
C ASN A 65 62.63 62.01 19.50
N TYR A 66 62.61 62.19 18.17
CA TYR A 66 63.63 62.93 17.45
C TYR A 66 63.79 64.35 18.02
N ARG A 67 62.68 65.07 18.17
CA ARG A 67 62.66 66.41 18.78
C ARG A 67 63.17 66.43 20.22
N LEU A 68 62.86 65.40 21.01
CA LEU A 68 63.39 65.24 22.37
C LEU A 68 64.92 65.11 22.36
N LYS A 69 65.50 64.42 21.37
CA LYS A 69 66.95 64.30 21.22
C LYS A 69 67.60 65.60 20.77
N GLU A 70 66.97 66.38 19.89
CA GLU A 70 67.40 67.75 19.58
C GLU A 70 67.45 68.61 20.86
N ASN A 71 66.39 68.55 21.67
CA ASN A 71 66.32 69.31 22.91
C ASN A 71 67.41 68.88 23.91
N ARG A 72 67.67 67.58 24.05
CA ARG A 72 68.75 67.04 24.89
C ARG A 72 70.13 67.53 24.40
N ASN A 73 70.38 67.48 23.10
CA ASN A 73 71.63 67.91 22.49
C ASN A 73 71.96 69.39 22.80
N ILE A 74 70.97 70.29 22.75
CA ILE A 74 71.19 71.73 23.02
C ILE A 74 71.14 72.12 24.51
N SER A 75 70.80 71.17 25.39
CA SER A 75 70.65 71.40 26.83
C SER A 75 71.82 70.89 27.66
N THR A 76 72.77 70.17 27.04
CA THR A 76 73.99 69.66 27.67
C THR A 76 75.23 70.32 27.07
N ASP A 77 76.24 70.58 27.90
CA ASP A 77 77.55 71.08 27.47
C ASP A 77 78.56 69.93 27.29
N VAL A 78 78.18 68.69 27.62
CA VAL A 78 79.06 67.51 27.55
C VAL A 78 79.10 66.98 26.12
N VAL A 79 80.29 67.00 25.49
CA VAL A 79 80.50 66.60 24.09
C VAL A 79 80.01 65.18 23.80
N GLU A 80 80.28 64.24 24.72
CA GLU A 80 79.86 62.84 24.57
C GLU A 80 78.33 62.69 24.59
N GLU A 81 77.63 63.46 25.43
CA GLU A 81 76.17 63.46 25.50
C GLU A 81 75.54 64.11 24.27
N LYS A 82 76.16 65.18 23.73
CA LYS A 82 75.75 65.79 22.45
C LYS A 82 75.83 64.78 21.31
N ALA A 83 76.97 64.10 21.18
CA ALA A 83 77.18 63.08 20.16
C ALA A 83 76.25 61.88 20.32
N GLN A 84 75.96 61.47 21.56
CA GLN A 84 74.98 60.42 21.83
C GLN A 84 73.56 60.85 21.43
N ALA A 85 73.14 62.06 21.77
CA ALA A 85 71.83 62.58 21.40
C ALA A 85 71.66 62.67 19.87
N GLU A 86 72.71 63.05 19.13
CA GLU A 86 72.70 63.03 17.66
C GLU A 86 72.53 61.62 17.10
N ARG A 87 73.23 60.61 17.64
CA ARG A 87 73.06 59.20 17.22
C ARG A 87 71.64 58.71 17.47
N GLU A 88 71.11 58.93 18.66
CA GLU A 88 69.73 58.56 19.02
C GLU A 88 68.68 59.30 18.16
N ALA A 89 68.99 60.53 17.72
CA ALA A 89 68.15 61.26 16.77
C ALA A 89 68.17 60.58 15.40
N VAL A 90 69.34 60.21 14.87
CA VAL A 90 69.45 59.47 13.60
C VAL A 90 68.67 58.15 13.66
N GLU A 91 68.75 57.41 14.76
CA GLU A 91 67.96 56.20 14.97
C GLU A 91 66.45 56.48 14.96
N SER A 92 66.00 57.54 15.65
CA SER A 92 64.60 57.95 15.67
C SER A 92 64.11 58.33 14.26
N ARG A 93 64.93 59.02 13.48
CA ARG A 93 64.65 59.33 12.07
C ARG A 93 64.53 58.06 11.23
N GLN A 94 65.42 57.09 11.39
CA GLN A 94 65.35 55.84 10.65
C GLN A 94 64.07 55.06 10.97
N GLN A 95 63.65 55.05 12.23
CA GLN A 95 62.38 54.42 12.63
C GLN A 95 61.17 55.17 12.04
N PHE A 96 61.21 56.51 11.99
CA PHE A 96 60.19 57.30 11.28
C PHE A 96 60.10 56.90 9.81
N GLU A 97 61.23 56.90 9.09
CA GLU A 97 61.29 56.58 7.66
C GLU A 97 60.87 55.12 7.38
N THR A 98 61.16 54.20 8.29
CA THR A 98 60.67 52.80 8.21
C THR A 98 59.15 52.73 8.28
N ARG A 99 58.53 53.48 9.20
CA ARG A 99 57.06 53.54 9.34
C ARG A 99 56.43 54.28 8.16
N LEU A 100 57.08 55.31 7.64
CA LEU A 100 56.68 56.00 6.41
C LEU A 100 56.63 55.03 5.22
N GLY A 101 57.68 54.23 5.02
CA GLY A 101 57.72 53.22 3.96
C GLY A 101 56.68 52.10 4.14
N THR A 102 56.36 51.75 5.40
CA THR A 102 55.25 50.80 5.67
C THR A 102 53.91 51.41 5.26
N TYR A 103 53.67 52.67 5.61
CA TYR A 103 52.44 53.37 5.27
C TYR A 103 52.25 53.54 3.76
N GLU A 104 53.33 53.82 3.02
CA GLU A 104 53.31 53.93 1.55
C GLU A 104 52.70 52.71 0.85
N GLN A 105 52.85 51.52 1.43
CA GLN A 105 52.32 50.28 0.89
C GLN A 105 50.82 50.07 1.19
N GLN A 106 50.22 50.91 2.03
CA GLN A 106 48.88 50.76 2.58
C GLN A 106 47.99 51.97 2.26
N LEU A 107 48.31 52.67 1.16
CA LEU A 107 47.53 53.81 0.69
C LEU A 107 46.11 53.39 0.30
N SER A 108 45.13 54.02 0.92
CA SER A 108 43.72 53.61 0.80
C SER A 108 42.98 54.37 -0.29
N ASN A 109 43.20 55.67 -0.41
CA ASN A 109 42.45 56.55 -1.32
C ASN A 109 43.27 57.80 -1.70
N GLU A 110 42.71 58.66 -2.55
CA GLU A 110 43.41 59.87 -3.02
C GLU A 110 43.66 60.90 -1.91
N ALA A 111 42.73 61.03 -0.94
CA ALA A 111 42.93 61.91 0.21
C ALA A 111 44.09 61.43 1.10
N ASP A 112 44.22 60.11 1.27
CA ASP A 112 45.32 59.46 1.98
C ASP A 112 46.67 59.70 1.29
N ARG A 113 46.70 59.58 -0.04
CA ARG A 113 47.89 59.88 -0.85
C ARG A 113 48.33 61.34 -0.73
N GLN A 114 47.39 62.28 -0.79
CA GLN A 114 47.69 63.70 -0.61
C GLN A 114 48.25 63.97 0.79
N LEU A 115 47.65 63.36 1.82
CA LEU A 115 48.08 63.56 3.20
C LEU A 115 49.49 63.00 3.47
N LEU A 116 49.82 61.85 2.87
CA LEU A 116 51.18 61.31 2.87
C LEU A 116 52.18 62.27 2.21
N ALA A 117 51.81 62.87 1.07
CA ALA A 117 52.67 63.85 0.40
C ALA A 117 52.91 65.10 1.27
N ASP A 118 51.87 65.59 1.93
CA ASP A 118 51.97 66.70 2.89
C ASP A 118 52.88 66.32 4.08
N VAL A 119 52.75 65.10 4.63
CA VAL A 119 53.62 64.60 5.71
C VAL A 119 55.08 64.53 5.27
N LYS A 120 55.36 64.04 4.06
CA LYS A 120 56.73 64.00 3.51
C LYS A 120 57.32 65.40 3.39
N SER A 121 56.54 66.35 2.88
CA SER A 121 56.96 67.74 2.75
C SER A 121 57.25 68.38 4.12
N ALA A 122 56.33 68.23 5.07
CA ALA A 122 56.49 68.74 6.44
C ALA A 122 57.67 68.09 7.18
N TRP A 123 57.90 66.78 6.97
CA TRP A 123 59.05 66.07 7.53
C TRP A 123 60.37 66.61 6.97
N SER A 124 60.45 66.81 5.66
CA SER A 124 61.63 67.39 5.00
C SER A 124 61.92 68.81 5.50
N ALA A 125 60.89 69.65 5.66
CA ALA A 125 61.05 71.01 6.17
C ALA A 125 61.53 71.02 7.63
N TYR A 126 60.97 70.14 8.47
CA TYR A 126 61.41 69.98 9.84
C TYR A 126 62.87 69.48 9.93
N LEU A 127 63.26 68.51 9.09
CA LEU A 127 64.64 68.03 9.04
C LEU A 127 65.64 69.09 8.57
N ALA A 128 65.24 70.00 7.67
CA ALA A 128 66.10 71.11 7.26
C ALA A 128 66.41 72.06 8.43
N ALA A 129 65.39 72.43 9.21
CA ALA A 129 65.57 73.23 10.43
C ALA A 129 66.36 72.47 11.51
N SER A 130 66.15 71.14 11.61
CA SER A 130 66.91 70.27 12.50
C SER A 130 68.40 70.25 12.20
N GLN A 131 68.75 70.14 10.91
CA GLN A 131 70.15 70.10 10.49
C GLN A 131 70.88 71.40 10.89
N GLN A 132 70.26 72.55 10.67
CA GLN A 132 70.79 73.84 11.11
C GLN A 132 70.94 73.89 12.65
N LEU A 133 70.00 73.32 13.39
CA LEU A 133 70.06 73.25 14.85
C LEU A 133 71.27 72.45 15.34
N PHE A 134 71.53 71.27 14.77
CA PHE A 134 72.71 70.48 15.11
C PHE A 134 74.02 71.17 14.68
N GLU A 135 74.04 71.85 13.54
CA GLU A 135 75.20 72.63 13.09
C GLU A 135 75.53 73.79 14.06
N LEU A 136 74.52 74.53 14.52
CA LEU A 136 74.68 75.59 15.53
C LEU A 136 75.16 75.01 16.87
N SER A 137 74.65 73.85 17.28
CA SER A 137 75.06 73.16 18.51
C SER A 137 76.53 72.70 18.46
N ARG A 138 76.99 72.20 17.31
CA ARG A 138 78.40 71.81 17.08
C ARG A 138 79.35 73.02 17.07
N GLN A 139 78.84 74.19 16.68
CA GLN A 139 79.58 75.46 16.69
C GLN A 139 79.55 76.15 18.07
N ASN A 140 78.96 75.52 19.10
CA ASN A 140 78.76 76.11 20.43
C ASN A 140 77.97 77.44 20.39
N GLN A 141 76.95 77.50 19.53
CA GLN A 141 76.03 78.63 19.39
C GLN A 141 74.64 78.27 19.98
N GLU A 142 74.61 77.80 21.23
CA GLU A 142 73.42 77.25 21.89
C GLU A 142 72.29 78.28 22.01
N ALA A 143 72.60 79.56 22.18
CA ALA A 143 71.59 80.61 22.23
C ALA A 143 70.82 80.72 20.90
N GLN A 144 71.52 80.63 19.77
CA GLN A 144 70.91 80.64 18.44
C GLN A 144 70.17 79.33 18.17
N ALA A 145 70.75 78.18 18.55
CA ALA A 145 70.10 76.87 18.44
C ALA A 145 68.79 76.79 19.26
N ARG A 146 68.76 77.34 20.48
CA ARG A 146 67.54 77.43 21.31
C ARG A 146 66.50 78.37 20.71
N SER A 147 66.92 79.48 20.11
CA SER A 147 66.02 80.39 19.38
C SER A 147 65.38 79.67 18.19
N LEU A 148 66.17 78.95 17.39
CA LEU A 148 65.69 78.15 16.27
C LEU A 148 64.73 77.04 16.72
N LEU A 149 65.07 76.30 17.79
CA LEU A 149 64.23 75.24 18.35
C LEU A 149 62.84 75.75 18.77
N ARG A 150 62.80 76.93 19.42
CA ARG A 150 61.56 77.54 19.94
C ARG A 150 60.76 78.30 18.87
N GLY A 151 61.42 78.72 17.79
CA GLY A 151 60.83 79.44 16.65
C GLY A 151 60.52 78.51 15.47
N GLU A 152 61.24 78.68 14.37
CA GLU A 152 60.98 78.02 13.08
C GLU A 152 60.90 76.48 13.17
N SER A 153 61.82 75.83 13.89
CA SER A 153 61.78 74.37 14.08
C SER A 153 60.50 73.92 14.79
N LYS A 154 59.99 74.70 15.76
CA LYS A 154 58.71 74.42 16.41
C LYS A 154 57.55 74.50 15.42
N VAL A 155 57.52 75.53 14.58
CA VAL A 155 56.46 75.70 13.57
C VAL A 155 56.42 74.51 12.62
N HIS A 156 57.57 74.08 12.10
CA HIS A 156 57.63 72.89 11.23
C HIS A 156 57.24 71.59 11.95
N PHE A 157 57.63 71.45 13.22
CA PHE A 157 57.25 70.27 14.01
C PHE A 157 55.75 70.22 14.32
N ASP A 158 55.16 71.35 14.70
CA ASP A 158 53.73 71.45 14.95
C ASP A 158 52.94 71.14 13.67
N GLU A 159 53.40 71.65 12.52
CA GLU A 159 52.79 71.32 11.21
C GLU A 159 52.88 69.83 10.89
N LEU A 160 54.07 69.23 11.02
CA LEU A 160 54.27 67.78 10.83
C LEU A 160 53.34 66.95 11.73
N THR A 161 53.32 67.25 13.02
CA THR A 161 52.53 66.48 13.99
C THR A 161 51.03 66.66 13.77
N ASN A 162 50.58 67.84 13.34
CA ASN A 162 49.19 68.08 12.93
C ASN A 162 48.82 67.28 11.68
N ARG A 163 49.69 67.19 10.66
CA ARG A 163 49.46 66.35 9.48
C ARG A 163 49.39 64.87 9.83
N LEU A 164 50.30 64.40 10.68
CA LEU A 164 50.28 63.03 11.21
C LEU A 164 49.03 62.74 12.05
N GLN A 165 48.52 63.72 12.80
CA GLN A 165 47.27 63.57 13.55
C GLN A 165 46.08 63.36 12.61
N LYS A 166 45.95 64.20 11.58
CA LYS A 166 44.92 64.05 10.54
C LYS A 166 45.00 62.69 9.86
N MET A 167 46.21 62.15 9.71
CA MET A 167 46.45 60.85 9.09
C MET A 167 45.99 59.70 9.98
N ILE A 168 46.22 59.79 11.29
CA ILE A 168 45.67 58.86 12.27
C ILE A 168 44.13 58.92 12.26
N GLU A 169 43.55 60.12 12.30
CA GLU A 169 42.09 60.33 12.28
C GLU A 169 41.43 59.80 11.01
N LEU A 170 42.06 59.98 9.84
CA LEU A 170 41.57 59.43 8.58
C LEU A 170 41.47 57.89 8.64
N ASN A 171 42.51 57.23 9.15
CA ASN A 171 42.56 55.78 9.25
C ASN A 171 41.61 55.23 10.33
N ASP A 172 41.47 55.93 11.46
CA ASP A 172 40.54 55.58 12.52
C ASP A 172 39.08 55.69 12.06
N ALA A 173 38.75 56.77 11.34
CA ALA A 173 37.45 56.94 10.71
C ALA A 173 37.18 55.84 9.66
N GLY A 174 38.19 55.54 8.82
CA GLY A 174 38.10 54.45 7.83
C GLY A 174 37.90 53.07 8.49
N ALA A 175 38.61 52.77 9.57
CA ALA A 175 38.47 51.55 10.35
C ALA A 175 37.07 51.43 10.96
N THR A 176 36.54 52.53 11.50
CA THR A 176 35.20 52.58 12.09
C THR A 176 34.12 52.33 11.03
N VAL A 177 34.20 53.00 9.88
CA VAL A 177 33.27 52.79 8.75
C VAL A 177 33.33 51.35 8.24
N ALA A 178 34.53 50.76 8.13
CA ALA A 178 34.68 49.36 7.75
C ALA A 178 34.09 48.40 8.80
N GLY A 179 34.23 48.72 10.09
CA GLY A 179 33.62 47.99 11.20
C GLY A 179 32.10 48.02 11.15
N ASP A 180 31.52 49.22 11.04
CA ASP A 180 30.07 49.42 10.95
C ASP A 180 29.47 48.72 9.72
N HIS A 181 30.16 48.80 8.58
CA HIS A 181 29.77 48.06 7.38
C HIS A 181 29.82 46.54 7.61
N GLY A 182 30.85 46.03 8.30
CA GLY A 182 30.94 44.62 8.70
C GLY A 182 29.79 44.19 9.61
N THR A 183 29.39 45.02 10.57
CA THR A 183 28.24 44.77 11.44
C THR A 183 26.93 44.77 10.65
N ALA A 184 26.74 45.73 9.74
CA ALA A 184 25.56 45.77 8.88
C ALA A 184 25.47 44.54 7.95
N LEU A 185 26.60 44.12 7.36
CA LEU A 185 26.68 42.89 6.58
C LEU A 185 26.30 41.66 7.41
N TYR A 186 26.78 41.57 8.65
CA TYR A 186 26.41 40.47 9.56
C TYR A 186 24.92 40.45 9.88
N GLU A 187 24.32 41.59 10.24
CA GLU A 187 22.89 41.66 10.57
C GLU A 187 22.01 41.31 9.35
N ASN A 188 22.37 41.83 8.17
CA ASN A 188 21.67 41.51 6.91
C ASN A 188 21.84 40.04 6.51
N ALA A 189 23.04 39.48 6.69
CA ALA A 189 23.31 38.06 6.48
C ALA A 189 22.47 37.20 7.41
N ARG A 190 22.44 37.54 8.71
CA ARG A 190 21.64 36.82 9.71
C ARG A 190 20.16 36.80 9.34
N LEU A 191 19.59 37.96 9.01
CA LEU A 191 18.18 38.07 8.62
C LEU A 191 17.88 37.26 7.34
N SER A 192 18.75 37.33 6.33
CA SER A 192 18.60 36.58 5.09
C SER A 192 18.69 35.07 5.31
N ILE A 193 19.64 34.60 6.13
CA ILE A 193 19.80 33.18 6.48
C ILE A 193 18.55 32.67 7.22
N ILE A 194 18.04 33.42 8.20
CA ILE A 194 16.81 33.06 8.92
C ILE A 194 15.62 33.00 7.96
N ALA A 195 15.46 33.98 7.07
CA ALA A 195 14.38 33.99 6.10
C ALA A 195 14.42 32.76 5.16
N VAL A 196 15.60 32.43 4.62
CA VAL A 196 15.79 31.24 3.77
C VAL A 196 15.52 29.95 4.56
N LEU A 197 15.97 29.86 5.81
CA LEU A 197 15.71 28.72 6.68
C LEU A 197 14.20 28.50 6.91
N VAL A 198 13.46 29.58 7.25
CA VAL A 198 12.01 29.52 7.45
C VAL A 198 11.31 29.07 6.16
N VAL A 199 11.68 29.63 5.02
CA VAL A 199 11.11 29.23 3.71
C VAL A 199 11.41 27.77 3.40
N ALA A 200 12.65 27.29 3.62
CA ALA A 200 13.02 25.90 3.41
C ALA A 200 12.22 24.95 4.32
N LEU A 201 12.02 25.31 5.59
CA LEU A 201 11.20 24.54 6.53
C LEU A 201 9.72 24.50 6.11
N LEU A 202 9.16 25.63 5.66
CA LEU A 202 7.78 25.69 5.18
C LEU A 202 7.58 24.84 3.91
N ILE A 203 8.52 24.89 2.97
CA ILE A 203 8.50 24.05 1.77
C ILE A 203 8.61 22.57 2.16
N GLY A 204 9.53 22.22 3.06
CA GLY A 204 9.70 20.87 3.56
C GLY A 204 8.43 20.34 4.25
N LEU A 205 7.81 21.14 5.11
CA LEU A 205 6.55 20.80 5.77
C LEU A 205 5.40 20.64 4.77
N CYS A 206 5.29 21.56 3.80
CA CYS A 206 4.26 21.49 2.76
C CYS A 206 4.41 20.22 1.91
N LEU A 207 5.63 19.89 1.46
CA LEU A 207 5.92 18.66 0.73
C LEU A 207 5.63 17.41 1.57
N ALA A 208 6.02 17.41 2.85
CA ALA A 208 5.76 16.30 3.75
C ALA A 208 4.26 16.05 3.93
N LEU A 209 3.47 17.10 4.22
CA LEU A 209 2.01 17.00 4.35
C LEU A 209 1.35 16.59 3.03
N PHE A 210 1.82 17.12 1.91
CA PHE A 210 1.32 16.78 0.58
C PHE A 210 1.54 15.31 0.25
N ILE A 211 2.74 14.78 0.43
CA ILE A 211 3.07 13.37 0.17
C ILE A 211 2.34 12.45 1.15
N ALA A 212 2.33 12.79 2.44
CA ALA A 212 1.59 12.02 3.44
C ALA A 212 0.11 11.91 3.04
N ARG A 213 -0.52 13.01 2.62
CA ARG A 213 -1.92 12.99 2.18
C ARG A 213 -2.15 12.13 0.93
N ILE A 214 -1.25 12.19 -0.05
CA ILE A 214 -1.34 11.40 -1.29
C ILE A 214 -1.22 9.90 -1.03
N ILE A 215 -0.39 9.48 -0.08
CA ILE A 215 -0.19 8.06 0.25
C ILE A 215 -1.26 7.56 1.22
N SER A 216 -1.53 8.31 2.29
CA SER A 216 -2.45 7.88 3.35
C SER A 216 -3.91 7.81 2.89
N HIS A 217 -4.35 8.65 1.94
CA HIS A 217 -5.75 8.67 1.53
C HIS A 217 -6.20 7.41 0.78
N PRO A 218 -5.50 6.94 -0.27
CA PRO A 218 -5.80 5.67 -0.95
C PRO A 218 -5.66 4.45 -0.02
N LEU A 219 -4.67 4.45 0.88
CA LEU A 219 -4.51 3.35 1.84
C LEU A 219 -5.67 3.27 2.84
N ARG A 220 -6.21 4.41 3.28
CA ARG A 220 -7.44 4.44 4.10
C ARG A 220 -8.65 3.91 3.33
N GLN A 221 -8.77 4.22 2.03
CA GLN A 221 -9.84 3.67 1.19
C GLN A 221 -9.71 2.15 1.05
N ALA A 222 -8.49 1.63 0.84
CA ALA A 222 -8.23 0.20 0.77
C ALA A 222 -8.58 -0.50 2.10
N ALA A 223 -8.21 0.10 3.24
CA ALA A 223 -8.57 -0.42 4.56
C ALA A 223 -10.10 -0.44 4.78
N ALA A 224 -10.80 0.65 4.46
CA ALA A 224 -12.26 0.73 4.57
C ALA A 224 -12.97 -0.28 3.67
N ALA A 225 -12.46 -0.50 2.45
CA ALA A 225 -13.00 -1.52 1.54
C ALA A 225 -12.80 -2.95 2.07
N ALA A 226 -11.63 -3.23 2.67
CA ALA A 226 -11.37 -4.51 3.32
C ALA A 226 -12.27 -4.74 4.55
N GLU A 227 -12.56 -3.70 5.32
CA GLU A 227 -13.48 -3.75 6.46
C GLU A 227 -14.92 -4.03 6.00
N GLN A 228 -15.42 -3.32 4.98
CA GLN A 228 -16.72 -3.60 4.38
C GLN A 228 -16.82 -5.03 3.84
N LEU A 229 -15.75 -5.54 3.23
CA LEU A 229 -15.70 -6.91 2.76
C LEU A 229 -15.75 -7.92 3.92
N ALA A 230 -15.05 -7.64 5.02
CA ALA A 230 -15.07 -8.49 6.21
C ALA A 230 -16.47 -8.54 6.87
N GLU A 231 -17.25 -7.47 6.74
CA GLU A 231 -18.65 -7.40 7.16
C GLU A 231 -19.63 -8.07 6.16
N GLY A 232 -19.12 -8.59 5.03
CA GLY A 232 -19.93 -9.24 4.00
C GLY A 232 -20.58 -8.29 2.99
N ASN A 233 -20.24 -7.00 3.03
CA ASN A 233 -20.72 -6.03 2.03
C ASN A 233 -19.88 -6.11 0.75
N LEU A 234 -20.41 -6.82 -0.25
CA LEU A 234 -19.77 -6.99 -1.57
C LEU A 234 -20.13 -5.90 -2.58
N ASN A 235 -20.87 -4.86 -2.16
CA ASN A 235 -21.27 -3.75 -3.01
C ASN A 235 -20.39 -2.50 -2.81
N ALA A 236 -19.24 -2.66 -2.15
CA ALA A 236 -18.29 -1.59 -1.89
C ALA A 236 -17.74 -1.00 -3.20
N HIS A 237 -17.92 0.31 -3.40
CA HIS A 237 -17.35 1.00 -4.56
C HIS A 237 -15.91 1.41 -4.28
N ILE A 238 -14.97 0.85 -5.04
CA ILE A 238 -13.53 1.15 -4.93
C ILE A 238 -13.10 1.90 -6.18
N ASP A 239 -12.81 3.20 -6.02
CA ASP A 239 -12.39 4.07 -7.11
C ASP A 239 -10.86 4.03 -7.26
N SER A 240 -10.37 3.49 -8.37
CA SER A 240 -8.94 3.25 -8.60
C SER A 240 -8.40 4.18 -9.70
N GLY A 241 -8.17 5.44 -9.35
CA GLY A 241 -7.70 6.46 -10.31
C GLY A 241 -6.18 6.53 -10.52
N ALA A 242 -5.38 6.09 -9.53
CA ALA A 242 -3.92 6.21 -9.56
C ALA A 242 -3.24 4.97 -10.18
N LYS A 243 -2.09 5.17 -10.84
CA LYS A 243 -1.26 4.08 -11.39
C LYS A 243 -0.06 3.69 -10.52
N ASP A 244 0.08 4.31 -9.35
CA ASP A 244 1.14 4.01 -8.40
C ASP A 244 0.85 2.73 -7.59
N GLU A 245 1.73 2.38 -6.65
CA GLU A 245 1.57 1.21 -5.80
C GLU A 245 0.28 1.24 -4.98
N THR A 246 -0.20 2.43 -4.56
CA THR A 246 -1.48 2.53 -3.85
C THR A 246 -2.68 2.26 -4.76
N GLY A 247 -2.62 2.72 -6.01
CA GLY A 247 -3.61 2.42 -7.03
C GLY A 247 -3.60 0.95 -7.46
N MET A 248 -2.44 0.30 -7.46
CA MET A 248 -2.32 -1.15 -7.65
C MET A 248 -3.04 -1.93 -6.55
N VAL A 249 -2.88 -1.52 -5.28
CA VAL A 249 -3.58 -2.13 -4.14
C VAL A 249 -5.09 -1.95 -4.25
N LEU A 250 -5.56 -0.73 -4.56
CA LEU A 250 -7.00 -0.48 -4.76
C LEU A 250 -7.58 -1.30 -5.92
N ASN A 251 -6.86 -1.42 -7.04
CA ASN A 251 -7.27 -2.26 -8.15
C ASN A 251 -7.34 -3.76 -7.77
N ALA A 252 -6.36 -4.25 -7.01
CA ALA A 252 -6.37 -5.62 -6.52
C ALA A 252 -7.57 -5.89 -5.59
N MET A 253 -7.86 -4.95 -4.67
CA MET A 253 -9.04 -5.00 -3.80
C MET A 253 -10.34 -5.02 -4.62
N ARG A 254 -10.47 -4.17 -5.64
CA ARG A 254 -11.63 -4.14 -6.54
C ARG A 254 -11.85 -5.47 -7.24
N ASN A 255 -10.78 -6.07 -7.77
CA ASN A 255 -10.85 -7.37 -8.42
C ASN A 255 -11.25 -8.48 -7.44
N MET A 256 -10.75 -8.44 -6.20
CA MET A 256 -11.10 -9.39 -5.14
C MET A 256 -12.58 -9.29 -4.77
N VAL A 257 -13.10 -8.08 -4.53
CA VAL A 257 -14.53 -7.85 -4.25
C VAL A 257 -15.39 -8.36 -5.40
N GLY A 258 -15.03 -8.06 -6.65
CA GLY A 258 -15.76 -8.54 -7.83
C GLY A 258 -15.78 -10.06 -7.96
N LYS A 259 -14.67 -10.74 -7.64
CA LYS A 259 -14.60 -12.21 -7.65
C LYS A 259 -15.43 -12.84 -6.52
N LEU A 260 -15.39 -12.28 -5.32
CA LEU A 260 -16.21 -12.77 -4.20
C LEU A 260 -17.70 -12.55 -4.45
N ALA A 261 -18.09 -11.38 -5.00
CA ALA A 261 -19.46 -11.11 -5.41
C ALA A 261 -19.99 -12.14 -6.42
N HIS A 262 -19.16 -12.50 -7.41
CA HIS A 262 -19.51 -13.53 -8.38
C HIS A 262 -19.71 -14.90 -7.73
N ILE A 263 -18.77 -15.34 -6.89
CA ILE A 263 -18.84 -16.64 -6.20
C ILE A 263 -20.10 -16.71 -5.31
N ILE A 264 -20.40 -15.65 -4.54
CA ILE A 264 -21.61 -15.60 -3.70
C ILE A 264 -22.89 -15.63 -4.56
N GLY A 265 -22.87 -15.00 -5.73
CA GLY A 265 -23.95 -15.12 -6.71
C GLY A 265 -24.17 -16.55 -7.19
N GLU A 266 -23.10 -17.27 -7.52
CA GLU A 266 -23.17 -18.69 -7.91
C GLU A 266 -23.68 -19.58 -6.77
N VAL A 267 -23.21 -19.36 -5.53
CA VAL A 267 -23.68 -20.10 -4.34
C VAL A 267 -25.17 -19.87 -4.10
N ARG A 268 -25.64 -18.62 -4.24
CA ARG A 268 -27.07 -18.29 -4.09
C ARG A 268 -27.91 -18.99 -5.16
N ASN A 269 -27.50 -18.93 -6.42
CA ASN A 269 -28.20 -19.63 -7.51
C ASN A 269 -28.22 -21.15 -7.28
N ALA A 270 -27.12 -21.74 -6.81
CA ALA A 270 -27.07 -23.15 -6.47
C ALA A 270 -28.01 -23.51 -5.31
N ALA A 271 -28.11 -22.65 -4.29
CA ALA A 271 -29.03 -22.82 -3.18
C ALA A 271 -30.50 -22.73 -3.63
N ASP A 272 -30.86 -21.79 -4.50
CA ASP A 272 -32.21 -21.64 -5.04
C ASP A 272 -32.61 -22.87 -5.90
N ASN A 273 -31.68 -23.38 -6.71
CA ASN A 273 -31.88 -24.62 -7.47
C ASN A 273 -32.05 -25.84 -6.54
N LEU A 274 -31.26 -25.93 -5.48
CA LEU A 274 -31.37 -27.01 -4.49
C LEU A 274 -32.70 -26.95 -3.73
N ALA A 275 -33.16 -25.76 -3.36
CA ALA A 275 -34.45 -25.56 -2.72
C ALA A 275 -35.59 -26.03 -3.64
N SER A 276 -35.57 -25.63 -4.92
CA SER A 276 -36.54 -26.05 -5.92
C SER A 276 -36.53 -27.57 -6.14
N ALA A 277 -35.34 -28.18 -6.24
CA ALA A 277 -35.21 -29.63 -6.34
C ALA A 277 -35.76 -30.34 -5.10
N SER A 278 -35.55 -29.77 -3.91
CA SER A 278 -36.05 -30.32 -2.64
C SER A 278 -37.58 -30.27 -2.57
N GLU A 279 -38.21 -29.21 -3.07
CA GLU A 279 -39.68 -29.12 -3.21
C GLU A 279 -40.22 -30.20 -4.16
N GLN A 280 -39.58 -30.40 -5.30
CA GLN A 280 -39.97 -31.44 -6.27
C GLN A 280 -39.85 -32.85 -5.67
N VAL A 281 -38.76 -33.12 -4.94
CA VAL A 281 -38.56 -34.40 -4.22
C VAL A 281 -39.65 -34.59 -3.18
N SER A 282 -39.99 -33.55 -2.41
CA SER A 282 -41.08 -33.62 -1.42
C SER A 282 -42.43 -33.95 -2.06
N ALA A 283 -42.78 -33.28 -3.16
CA ALA A 283 -44.01 -33.56 -3.91
C ALA A 283 -44.04 -35.00 -4.47
N THR A 284 -42.89 -35.49 -4.95
CA THR A 284 -42.75 -36.86 -5.46
C THR A 284 -42.91 -37.87 -4.33
N ALA A 285 -42.27 -37.64 -3.18
CA ALA A 285 -42.39 -38.49 -2.00
C ALA A 285 -43.84 -38.57 -1.49
N GLN A 286 -44.57 -37.45 -1.50
CA GLN A 286 -45.99 -37.41 -1.13
C GLN A 286 -46.85 -38.25 -2.09
N SER A 287 -46.63 -38.09 -3.40
CA SER A 287 -47.34 -38.86 -4.43
C SER A 287 -47.03 -40.36 -4.33
N MET A 288 -45.77 -40.71 -4.06
CA MET A 288 -45.35 -42.09 -3.85
C MET A 288 -45.97 -42.68 -2.58
N SER A 289 -46.04 -41.91 -1.49
CA SER A 289 -46.72 -42.34 -0.26
C SER A 289 -48.18 -42.66 -0.52
N GLN A 290 -48.88 -41.79 -1.26
CA GLN A 290 -50.28 -42.00 -1.65
C GLN A 290 -50.46 -43.26 -2.51
N ALA A 291 -49.65 -43.40 -3.56
CA ALA A 291 -49.67 -44.58 -4.43
C ALA A 291 -49.36 -45.88 -3.65
N THR A 292 -48.46 -45.81 -2.68
CA THR A 292 -48.14 -46.95 -1.80
C THR A 292 -49.34 -47.34 -0.93
N SER A 293 -50.08 -46.37 -0.40
CA SER A 293 -51.32 -46.63 0.34
C SER A 293 -52.41 -47.26 -0.54
N GLU A 294 -52.59 -46.77 -1.77
CA GLU A 294 -53.53 -47.36 -2.74
C GLU A 294 -53.13 -48.79 -3.14
N GLN A 295 -51.83 -49.02 -3.34
CA GLN A 295 -51.31 -50.35 -3.64
C GLN A 295 -51.50 -51.31 -2.46
N ALA A 296 -51.29 -50.85 -1.23
CA ALA A 296 -51.54 -51.65 -0.03
C ALA A 296 -53.03 -52.08 0.04
N ALA A 297 -53.97 -51.15 -0.20
CA ALA A 297 -55.39 -51.48 -0.25
C ALA A 297 -55.75 -52.48 -1.37
N SER A 298 -55.14 -52.32 -2.55
CA SER A 298 -55.34 -53.25 -3.67
C SER A 298 -54.82 -54.66 -3.36
N VAL A 299 -53.71 -54.76 -2.61
CA VAL A 299 -53.18 -56.04 -2.12
C VAL A 299 -54.10 -56.66 -1.09
N GLU A 300 -54.68 -55.87 -0.17
CA GLU A 300 -55.70 -56.38 0.77
C GLU A 300 -56.92 -56.94 0.04
N GLU A 301 -57.44 -56.26 -0.98
CA GLU A 301 -58.57 -56.73 -1.80
C GLU A 301 -58.22 -58.00 -2.59
N THR A 302 -57.00 -58.07 -3.12
CA THR A 302 -56.52 -59.27 -3.83
C THR A 302 -56.40 -60.45 -2.86
N SER A 303 -55.83 -60.23 -1.67
CA SER A 303 -55.75 -61.26 -0.62
C SER A 303 -57.13 -61.78 -0.23
N ALA A 304 -58.11 -60.89 -0.01
CA ALA A 304 -59.50 -61.26 0.27
C ALA A 304 -60.14 -62.07 -0.88
N SER A 305 -59.88 -61.66 -2.13
CA SER A 305 -60.34 -62.39 -3.32
C SER A 305 -59.71 -63.78 -3.42
N VAL A 306 -58.44 -63.92 -3.06
CA VAL A 306 -57.73 -65.22 -2.99
C VAL A 306 -58.32 -66.10 -1.88
N GLU A 307 -58.67 -65.55 -0.71
CA GLU A 307 -59.37 -66.30 0.36
C GLU A 307 -60.74 -66.81 -0.11
N GLN A 308 -61.55 -65.94 -0.74
CA GLN A 308 -62.85 -66.33 -1.29
C GLN A 308 -62.70 -67.38 -2.41
N MET A 309 -61.68 -67.25 -3.25
CA MET A 309 -61.38 -68.21 -4.31
C MET A 309 -60.94 -69.56 -3.73
N SER A 310 -60.11 -69.57 -2.69
CA SER A 310 -59.71 -70.77 -1.97
C SER A 310 -60.92 -71.50 -1.37
N ALA A 311 -61.84 -70.76 -0.74
CA ALA A 311 -63.11 -71.31 -0.26
C ALA A 311 -63.94 -71.94 -1.39
N SER A 312 -64.03 -71.27 -2.54
CA SER A 312 -64.74 -71.78 -3.72
C SER A 312 -64.08 -73.02 -4.31
N ILE A 313 -62.74 -73.08 -4.36
CA ILE A 313 -61.98 -74.26 -4.81
C ILE A 313 -62.23 -75.44 -3.87
N ASN A 314 -62.20 -75.23 -2.56
CA ASN A 314 -62.52 -76.27 -1.57
C ASN A 314 -63.96 -76.79 -1.76
N GLN A 315 -64.92 -75.88 -1.98
CA GLN A 315 -66.30 -76.25 -2.25
C GLN A 315 -66.44 -77.05 -3.56
N ASN A 316 -65.79 -76.62 -4.64
CA ASN A 316 -65.78 -77.36 -5.90
C ASN A 316 -65.14 -78.74 -5.77
N THR A 317 -64.08 -78.87 -4.98
CA THR A 317 -63.42 -80.14 -4.69
C THR A 317 -64.37 -81.09 -3.95
N GLU A 318 -65.12 -80.58 -2.98
CA GLU A 318 -66.13 -81.37 -2.26
C GLU A 318 -67.28 -81.78 -3.18
N ASN A 319 -67.80 -80.86 -4.00
CA ASN A 319 -68.82 -81.17 -5.00
C ASN A 319 -68.35 -82.25 -6.00
N ALA A 320 -67.08 -82.20 -6.43
CA ALA A 320 -66.49 -83.21 -7.30
C ALA A 320 -66.42 -84.59 -6.61
N LYS A 321 -66.05 -84.66 -5.33
CA LYS A 321 -66.09 -85.92 -4.54
C LYS A 321 -67.50 -86.48 -4.42
N VAL A 322 -68.48 -85.62 -4.12
CA VAL A 322 -69.90 -86.04 -4.07
C VAL A 322 -70.35 -86.57 -5.41
N THR A 323 -69.99 -85.89 -6.50
CA THR A 323 -70.32 -86.30 -7.88
C THR A 323 -69.65 -87.63 -8.25
N ASP A 324 -68.38 -87.82 -7.91
CA ASP A 324 -67.66 -89.09 -8.11
C ASP A 324 -68.32 -90.24 -7.33
N GLY A 325 -68.70 -90.00 -6.07
CA GLY A 325 -69.44 -90.95 -5.25
C GLY A 325 -70.80 -91.31 -5.85
N MET A 326 -71.55 -90.33 -6.35
CA MET A 326 -72.80 -90.56 -7.08
C MET A 326 -72.59 -91.37 -8.36
N ALA A 327 -71.58 -91.03 -9.16
CA ALA A 327 -71.27 -91.74 -10.41
C ALA A 327 -70.87 -93.20 -10.13
N SER A 328 -70.04 -93.43 -9.12
CA SER A 328 -69.65 -94.78 -8.66
C SER A 328 -70.87 -95.59 -8.22
N LYS A 329 -71.79 -94.98 -7.46
CA LYS A 329 -73.04 -95.60 -7.04
C LYS A 329 -73.94 -95.94 -8.24
N ALA A 330 -74.13 -94.99 -9.16
CA ALA A 330 -74.93 -95.20 -10.36
C ALA A 330 -74.35 -96.31 -11.26
N ALA A 331 -73.02 -96.39 -11.40
CA ALA A 331 -72.36 -97.47 -12.13
C ALA A 331 -72.61 -98.85 -11.48
N LYS A 332 -72.59 -98.91 -10.15
CA LYS A 332 -72.92 -100.12 -9.39
C LYS A 332 -74.37 -100.53 -9.58
N GLU A 333 -75.32 -99.60 -9.42
CA GLU A 333 -76.75 -99.84 -9.64
C GLU A 333 -77.03 -100.27 -11.10
N ALA A 334 -76.34 -99.69 -12.09
CA ALA A 334 -76.43 -100.10 -13.48
C ALA A 334 -75.91 -101.53 -13.72
N THR A 335 -74.86 -101.96 -12.99
CA THR A 335 -74.34 -103.33 -13.05
C THR A 335 -75.33 -104.33 -12.46
N GLU A 336 -75.89 -104.02 -11.28
CA GLU A 336 -76.95 -104.83 -10.64
C GLU A 336 -78.22 -104.91 -11.52
N GLY A 337 -78.60 -103.80 -12.15
CA GLY A 337 -79.67 -103.75 -13.14
C GLY A 337 -79.37 -104.61 -14.37
N GLY A 338 -78.13 -104.57 -14.88
CA GLY A 338 -77.67 -105.42 -15.98
C GLY A 338 -77.74 -106.91 -15.65
N GLU A 339 -77.39 -107.30 -14.43
CA GLU A 339 -77.50 -108.68 -13.95
C GLU A 339 -78.96 -109.15 -13.88
N SER A 340 -79.87 -108.28 -13.42
CA SER A 340 -81.31 -108.53 -13.40
C SER A 340 -81.90 -108.71 -14.81
N VAL A 341 -81.46 -107.90 -15.78
CA VAL A 341 -81.84 -108.07 -17.19
C VAL A 341 -81.32 -109.39 -17.75
N GLN A 342 -80.07 -109.77 -17.43
CA GLN A 342 -79.50 -111.05 -17.85
C GLN A 342 -80.30 -112.25 -17.31
N GLN A 343 -80.70 -112.21 -16.03
CA GLN A 343 -81.57 -113.23 -15.44
C GLN A 343 -82.93 -113.29 -16.16
N THR A 344 -83.49 -112.14 -16.53
CA THR A 344 -84.75 -112.06 -17.28
C THR A 344 -84.62 -112.69 -18.67
N VAL A 345 -83.51 -112.46 -19.38
CA VAL A 345 -83.23 -113.11 -20.68
C VAL A 345 -83.10 -114.63 -20.55
N VAL A 346 -82.46 -115.12 -19.49
CA VAL A 346 -82.37 -116.57 -19.21
C VAL A 346 -83.75 -117.16 -18.95
N ALA A 347 -84.61 -116.48 -18.17
CA ALA A 347 -85.98 -116.89 -17.94
C ALA A 347 -86.80 -116.90 -19.24
N MET A 348 -86.67 -115.87 -20.08
CA MET A 348 -87.30 -115.81 -21.41
C MET A 348 -86.86 -116.95 -22.33
N LYS A 349 -85.58 -117.35 -22.32
CA LYS A 349 -85.09 -118.53 -23.05
C LYS A 349 -85.77 -119.83 -22.58
N LYS A 350 -85.95 -120.00 -21.27
CA LYS A 350 -86.69 -121.16 -20.71
C LYS A 350 -88.15 -121.17 -21.14
N ILE A 351 -88.81 -120.00 -21.21
CA ILE A 351 -90.18 -119.87 -21.71
C ILE A 351 -90.24 -120.27 -23.18
N ALA A 352 -89.35 -119.74 -24.03
CA ALA A 352 -89.28 -120.11 -25.45
C ALA A 352 -89.10 -121.63 -25.65
N GLN A 353 -88.26 -122.26 -24.80
CA GLN A 353 -88.05 -123.71 -24.81
C GLN A 353 -89.32 -124.49 -24.43
N ARG A 354 -90.09 -124.00 -23.44
CA ARG A 354 -91.39 -124.57 -23.07
C ARG A 354 -92.43 -124.40 -24.17
N ILE A 355 -92.46 -123.26 -24.86
CA ILE A 355 -93.34 -123.01 -26.00
C ILE A 355 -93.04 -124.00 -27.14
N SER A 356 -91.77 -124.26 -27.44
CA SER A 356 -91.38 -125.27 -28.45
C SER A 356 -91.91 -126.67 -28.12
N ILE A 357 -91.87 -127.07 -26.84
CA ILE A 357 -92.43 -128.36 -26.39
C ILE A 357 -93.96 -128.37 -26.53
N ILE A 358 -94.63 -127.25 -26.26
CA ILE A 358 -96.08 -127.14 -26.44
C ILE A 358 -96.45 -127.22 -27.93
N ASP A 359 -95.65 -126.64 -28.82
CA ASP A 359 -95.84 -126.71 -30.28
C ASP A 359 -95.72 -128.16 -30.79
N ASP A 360 -94.72 -128.90 -30.30
CA ASP A 360 -94.57 -130.34 -30.60
C ASP A 360 -95.77 -131.17 -30.11
N ILE A 361 -96.31 -130.87 -28.91
CA ILE A 361 -97.51 -131.54 -28.37
C ILE A 361 -98.74 -131.17 -29.21
N ALA A 362 -98.88 -129.91 -29.62
CA ALA A 362 -99.97 -129.45 -30.48
C ALA A 362 -99.94 -130.17 -31.84
N TYR A 363 -98.75 -130.36 -32.42
CA TYR A 363 -98.57 -131.11 -33.65
C TYR A 363 -98.94 -132.59 -33.51
N GLN A 364 -98.52 -133.25 -32.42
CA GLN A 364 -98.93 -134.63 -32.12
C GLN A 364 -100.45 -134.76 -31.89
N THR A 365 -101.05 -133.79 -31.21
CA THR A 365 -102.50 -133.77 -30.93
C THR A 365 -103.29 -133.58 -32.22
N ASN A 366 -102.81 -132.73 -33.14
CA ASN A 366 -103.39 -132.56 -34.47
C ASN A 366 -103.32 -133.86 -35.30
N LEU A 367 -102.23 -134.60 -35.20
CA LEU A 367 -102.07 -135.92 -35.84
C LEU A 367 -102.99 -136.99 -35.24
N LEU A 368 -103.19 -136.97 -33.91
CA LEU A 368 -104.14 -137.86 -33.23
C LEU A 368 -105.59 -137.56 -33.63
N ALA A 369 -105.95 -136.28 -33.69
CA ALA A 369 -107.26 -135.83 -34.13
C ALA A 369 -107.54 -136.21 -35.59
N LEU A 370 -106.52 -136.13 -36.46
CA LEU A 370 -106.63 -136.52 -37.87
C LEU A 370 -106.85 -138.05 -38.01
N ASN A 371 -106.11 -138.86 -37.25
CA ASN A 371 -106.29 -140.32 -37.27
C ASN A 371 -107.66 -140.73 -36.70
N ALA A 372 -108.15 -140.07 -35.66
CA ALA A 372 -109.48 -140.31 -35.11
C ALA A 372 -110.60 -139.95 -36.11
N ALA A 373 -110.44 -138.85 -36.85
CA ALA A 373 -111.39 -138.42 -37.89
C ALA A 373 -111.46 -139.39 -39.08
N ILE A 374 -110.34 -140.02 -39.46
CA ILE A 374 -110.29 -141.02 -40.54
C ILE A 374 -111.05 -142.29 -40.13
N GLU A 375 -110.85 -142.78 -38.90
CA GLU A 375 -111.49 -144.04 -38.48
C GLU A 375 -112.99 -143.86 -38.17
N ALA A 376 -113.40 -142.66 -37.72
CA ALA A 376 -114.80 -142.27 -37.59
C ALA A 376 -115.53 -142.27 -38.95
N ALA A 377 -114.89 -141.81 -40.02
CA ALA A 377 -115.47 -141.80 -41.37
C ALA A 377 -115.71 -143.22 -41.93
N ARG A 378 -115.01 -144.24 -41.42
CA ARG A 378 -115.17 -145.64 -41.83
C ARG A 378 -116.39 -146.31 -41.18
N ALA A 379 -116.87 -145.80 -40.05
CA ALA A 379 -117.97 -146.38 -39.26
C ALA A 379 -119.38 -145.87 -39.64
N GLY A 380 -119.51 -144.95 -40.60
CA GLY A 380 -120.81 -144.42 -41.05
C GLY A 380 -121.61 -143.74 -39.92
N GLU A 381 -122.95 -143.84 -39.95
CA GLU A 381 -123.87 -143.15 -39.03
C GLU A 381 -123.67 -143.49 -37.53
N HIS A 382 -122.87 -144.49 -37.18
CA HIS A 382 -122.51 -144.81 -35.79
C HIS A 382 -121.26 -144.06 -35.26
N GLY A 383 -120.56 -143.28 -36.10
CA GLY A 383 -119.26 -142.65 -35.79
C GLY A 383 -119.25 -141.12 -35.74
N LYS A 384 -120.39 -140.44 -35.60
CA LYS A 384 -120.47 -138.95 -35.62
C LYS A 384 -119.99 -138.25 -34.32
N GLY A 385 -119.65 -139.02 -33.28
CA GLY A 385 -119.14 -138.51 -32.01
C GLY A 385 -117.64 -138.36 -32.01
#